data_AF-A0A0F2JHM8-F1
#
_entry.id   AF-A0A0F2JHM8-F1
#
_cell.length_a   1.000
_cell.length_b   1.000
_cell.length_c   1.000
_cell.angle_alpha   90.00
_cell.angle_beta   90.00
_cell.angle_gamma   90.00
#
_symmetry.space_group_name_H-M   'P 1'
#
loop_
_entity.id
_entity.type
_entity.pdbx_description
1 polymer ?
#
loop_
_entity_poly.entity_id
_entity_poly.type
_entity_poly.pdbx_seq_one_letter_code
_entity_poly.pdbx_strand_id
1 'polypeptide(L)'
;MKAKGKFLFMVLLLVMLVSFPGVALAQFDDYGYNAEGRLFKGTLDNWEALMMGLPSSPHELNELDTVYVNRQWDKLFDPMIEGSPPSGPGAWQKAELWEYFSGNQLGWTWHLNLEVVYSPNNPIPGAIVLEPEATGFIGFYCVDYYEWMEGPDGEKNVIANLSINRSIIQRALHFCPSE
;
A
#
# COMPACT_ATOMS: atom_id res chain seq x y z
N MET A 1 -24.09 -32.99 -43.67
CA MET A 1 -23.09 -31.89 -43.55
C MET A 1 -23.37 -30.94 -42.36
N LYS A 2 -23.55 -31.44 -41.12
CA LYS A 2 -23.86 -30.60 -39.93
C LYS A 2 -22.83 -30.65 -38.79
N ALA A 3 -21.86 -31.58 -38.87
CA ALA A 3 -20.86 -31.76 -37.81
C ALA A 3 -19.63 -30.82 -37.96
N LYS A 4 -19.26 -30.45 -39.19
CA LYS A 4 -18.06 -29.63 -39.46
C LYS A 4 -18.16 -28.19 -38.92
N GLY A 5 -19.36 -27.59 -38.96
CA GLY A 5 -19.58 -26.22 -38.45
C GLY A 5 -19.53 -26.12 -36.92
N LYS A 6 -19.99 -27.17 -36.21
CA LYS A 6 -19.93 -27.21 -34.74
C LYS A 6 -18.50 -27.38 -34.24
N PHE A 7 -17.68 -28.17 -34.95
CA PHE A 7 -16.27 -28.36 -34.59
C PHE A 7 -15.46 -27.07 -34.77
N LEU A 8 -15.66 -26.36 -35.88
CA LEU A 8 -15.01 -25.06 -36.12
C LEU A 8 -15.36 -24.04 -35.04
N PHE A 9 -16.65 -23.98 -34.64
CA PHE A 9 -17.11 -23.09 -33.58
C PHE A 9 -16.49 -23.44 -32.22
N MET A 10 -16.40 -24.73 -31.88
CA MET A 10 -15.75 -25.19 -30.64
C MET A 10 -14.25 -24.86 -30.61
N VAL A 11 -13.55 -25.03 -31.75
CA VAL A 11 -12.14 -24.68 -31.88
C VAL A 11 -11.91 -23.17 -31.72
N LEU A 12 -12.77 -22.34 -32.33
CA LEU A 12 -12.71 -20.88 -32.18
C LEU A 12 -12.93 -20.42 -30.74
N LEU A 13 -13.86 -21.06 -30.03
CA LEU A 13 -14.16 -20.74 -28.62
C LEU A 13 -13.03 -21.17 -27.69
N LEU A 14 -12.38 -22.31 -27.98
CA LEU A 14 -11.18 -22.77 -27.28
C LEU A 14 -10.00 -21.83 -27.54
N VAL A 15 -9.80 -21.38 -28.79
CA VAL A 15 -8.78 -20.39 -29.12
C VAL A 15 -9.05 -19.09 -28.38
N MET A 16 -10.28 -18.58 -28.31
CA MET A 16 -10.57 -17.39 -27.50
C MET A 16 -10.26 -17.59 -26.01
N LEU A 17 -10.62 -18.74 -25.42
CA LEU A 17 -10.32 -19.05 -24.01
C LEU A 17 -8.82 -19.18 -23.72
N VAL A 18 -8.04 -19.70 -24.68
CA VAL A 18 -6.58 -19.89 -24.53
C VAL A 18 -5.78 -18.65 -24.99
N SER A 19 -6.40 -17.76 -25.78
CA SER A 19 -5.78 -16.53 -26.29
C SER A 19 -5.98 -15.31 -25.38
N PHE A 20 -6.71 -15.45 -24.25
CA PHE A 20 -6.58 -14.47 -23.19
C PHE A 20 -5.20 -14.67 -22.57
N PRO A 21 -4.25 -13.73 -22.77
CA PRO A 21 -2.98 -13.81 -22.10
C PRO A 21 -3.27 -13.75 -20.61
N GLY A 22 -2.42 -14.45 -19.86
CA GLY A 22 -2.63 -14.81 -18.48
C GLY A 22 -3.19 -13.70 -17.61
N VAL A 23 -3.78 -14.14 -16.50
CA VAL A 23 -3.63 -13.43 -15.25
C VAL A 23 -2.13 -13.11 -15.15
N ALA A 24 -1.73 -11.92 -15.58
CA ALA A 24 -0.43 -11.36 -15.27
C ALA A 24 -0.50 -11.21 -13.76
N LEU A 25 -0.10 -12.26 -13.06
CA LEU A 25 0.33 -12.15 -11.68
C LEU A 25 1.52 -11.20 -11.79
N ALA A 26 1.23 -9.91 -11.61
CA ALA A 26 2.23 -8.89 -11.74
C ALA A 26 3.38 -9.27 -10.80
N GLN A 27 4.54 -9.53 -11.40
CA GLN A 27 5.68 -10.10 -10.72
C GLN A 27 6.31 -8.99 -9.87
N PHE A 28 6.70 -9.33 -8.65
CA PHE A 28 7.49 -8.43 -7.83
C PHE A 28 8.95 -8.48 -8.27
N ASP A 29 9.61 -7.34 -8.26
CA ASP A 29 11.07 -7.27 -8.44
C ASP A 29 11.83 -7.71 -7.18
N ASP A 30 13.16 -7.60 -7.22
CA ASP A 30 14.05 -8.01 -6.13
C ASP A 30 13.92 -7.17 -4.85
N TYR A 31 13.24 -6.02 -4.90
CA TYR A 31 12.87 -5.25 -3.70
C TYR A 31 11.55 -5.72 -3.10
N GLY A 32 10.77 -6.49 -3.85
CA GLY A 32 9.37 -6.75 -3.53
C GLY A 32 8.44 -5.64 -4.05
N TYR A 33 8.84 -4.88 -5.08
CA TYR A 33 8.03 -3.84 -5.70
C TYR A 33 7.30 -4.35 -6.95
N ASN A 34 6.04 -3.94 -7.10
CA ASN A 34 5.18 -4.22 -8.24
C ASN A 34 4.54 -2.92 -8.74
N ALA A 35 5.11 -2.38 -9.81
CA ALA A 35 4.69 -1.11 -10.41
C ALA A 35 3.25 -1.15 -10.98
N GLU A 36 2.88 -2.22 -11.68
CA GLU A 36 1.54 -2.34 -12.28
C GLU A 36 0.44 -2.39 -11.21
N GLY A 37 0.73 -3.11 -10.12
CA GLY A 37 -0.13 -3.30 -8.96
C GLY A 37 -0.10 -2.13 -7.96
N ARG A 38 0.86 -1.21 -8.05
CA ARG A 38 1.11 -0.14 -7.06
C ARG A 38 1.20 -0.71 -5.65
N LEU A 39 2.02 -1.75 -5.54
CA LEU A 39 2.13 -2.60 -4.38
C LEU A 39 3.60 -2.83 -4.06
N PHE A 40 3.94 -2.79 -2.78
CA PHE A 40 5.24 -3.16 -2.26
C PHE A 40 5.07 -4.16 -1.13
N LYS A 41 5.88 -5.22 -1.13
CA LYS A 41 5.91 -6.25 -0.08
C LYS A 41 7.36 -6.64 0.19
N GLY A 42 7.89 -6.25 1.34
CA GLY A 42 9.28 -6.52 1.71
C GLY A 42 9.59 -6.00 3.09
N THR A 43 10.84 -5.60 3.31
CA THR A 43 11.28 -4.93 4.54
C THR A 43 11.24 -3.40 4.36
N LEU A 44 11.22 -2.66 5.47
CA LEU A 44 11.29 -1.20 5.45
C LEU A 44 12.60 -0.73 4.81
N ASP A 45 13.71 -1.40 5.12
CA ASP A 45 15.01 -1.14 4.50
C ASP A 45 14.97 -1.30 2.97
N ASN A 46 14.30 -2.34 2.47
CA ASN A 46 14.15 -2.54 1.02
C ASN A 46 13.25 -1.48 0.38
N TRP A 47 12.23 -1.00 1.09
CA TRP A 47 11.44 0.13 0.64
C TRP A 47 12.29 1.39 0.55
N GLU A 48 13.09 1.69 1.58
CA GLU A 48 13.97 2.85 1.60
C GLU A 48 15.05 2.77 0.51
N ALA A 49 15.63 1.59 0.31
CA ALA A 49 16.60 1.34 -0.75
C ALA A 49 15.99 1.59 -2.14
N LEU A 50 14.77 1.11 -2.39
CA LEU A 50 14.03 1.37 -3.63
C LEU A 50 13.87 2.88 -3.87
N MET A 51 13.43 3.63 -2.87
CA MET A 51 13.21 5.08 -2.98
C MET A 51 14.52 5.86 -3.20
N MET A 52 15.65 5.34 -2.75
CA MET A 52 16.98 5.94 -2.91
C MET A 52 17.74 5.44 -4.16
N GLY A 53 17.20 4.47 -4.89
CA GLY A 53 17.89 3.81 -6.01
C GLY A 53 19.12 2.99 -5.56
N LEU A 54 19.12 2.50 -4.32
CA LEU A 54 20.15 1.64 -3.74
C LEU A 54 19.79 0.16 -3.94
N PRO A 55 20.77 -0.76 -4.03
CA PRO A 55 20.49 -2.18 -4.24
C PRO A 55 19.62 -2.79 -3.14
N SER A 56 18.84 -3.82 -3.49
CA SER A 56 18.03 -4.57 -2.51
C SER A 56 18.93 -5.37 -1.56
N SER A 57 18.46 -5.51 -0.33
CA SER A 57 19.05 -6.36 0.68
C SER A 57 18.30 -7.69 0.75
N PRO A 58 19.02 -8.83 0.77
CA PRO A 58 18.41 -10.12 1.08
C PRO A 58 17.74 -10.05 2.45
N HIS A 59 16.56 -10.67 2.58
CA HIS A 59 15.88 -10.81 3.85
C HIS A 59 15.25 -12.20 3.94
N GLU A 60 15.18 -12.75 5.15
CA GLU A 60 14.44 -13.97 5.41
C GLU A 60 13.00 -13.64 5.79
N LEU A 61 12.09 -14.61 5.67
CA LEU A 61 10.74 -14.49 6.21
C LEU A 61 10.81 -14.65 7.73
N ASN A 62 10.26 -13.68 8.46
CA ASN A 62 10.19 -13.67 9.93
C ASN A 62 11.54 -13.54 10.65
N GLU A 63 12.49 -12.83 10.04
CA GLU A 63 13.67 -12.32 10.72
C GLU A 63 13.24 -11.44 11.92
N LEU A 64 13.94 -11.60 13.03
CA LEU A 64 13.70 -10.83 14.24
C LEU A 64 14.32 -9.45 14.12
N ASP A 65 13.70 -8.46 14.75
CA ASP A 65 14.12 -7.06 14.77
C ASP A 65 14.22 -6.43 13.37
N THR A 66 13.45 -6.98 12.43
CA THR A 66 13.28 -6.47 11.06
C THR A 66 11.85 -5.99 10.86
N VAL A 67 11.70 -4.73 10.43
CA VAL A 67 10.39 -4.16 10.10
C VAL A 67 9.99 -4.59 8.69
N TYR A 68 8.91 -5.34 8.60
CA TYR A 68 8.26 -5.69 7.35
C TYR A 68 7.22 -4.65 6.96
N VAL A 69 7.01 -4.50 5.67
CA VAL A 69 6.08 -3.52 5.11
C VAL A 69 5.32 -4.11 3.93
N ASN A 70 4.00 -3.97 3.97
CA ASN A 70 3.10 -4.14 2.84
C ASN A 70 2.47 -2.77 2.54
N ARG A 71 2.81 -2.16 1.40
CA ARG A 71 2.26 -0.85 0.98
C ARG A 71 1.43 -1.01 -0.27
N GLN A 72 0.31 -0.30 -0.33
CA GLN A 72 -0.48 -0.14 -1.54
C GLN A 72 -0.87 1.32 -1.71
N TRP A 73 -0.88 1.80 -2.95
CA TRP A 73 -1.27 3.18 -3.23
C TRP A 73 -2.08 3.29 -4.52
N ASP A 74 -2.69 4.45 -4.72
CA ASP A 74 -3.46 4.75 -5.91
C ASP A 74 -2.62 5.40 -7.00
N LYS A 75 -3.17 5.46 -8.21
CA LYS A 75 -2.47 6.03 -9.35
C LYS A 75 -2.09 7.50 -9.16
N LEU A 76 -2.88 8.27 -8.41
CA LEU A 76 -2.56 9.68 -8.17
C LEU A 76 -1.33 9.85 -7.26
N PHE A 77 -1.03 8.83 -6.44
CA PHE A 77 0.15 8.79 -5.58
C PHE A 77 1.42 8.33 -6.29
N ASP A 78 1.35 7.71 -7.47
CA ASP A 78 2.53 7.20 -8.23
C ASP A 78 3.74 8.16 -8.30
N PRO A 79 3.58 9.47 -8.55
CA PRO A 79 4.73 10.38 -8.62
C PRO A 79 5.58 10.42 -7.34
N MET A 80 5.00 10.09 -6.18
CA MET A 80 5.71 10.08 -4.90
C MET A 80 6.81 9.02 -4.87
N ILE A 81 6.67 7.93 -5.64
CA ILE A 81 7.69 6.89 -5.77
C ILE A 81 8.98 7.47 -6.38
N GLU A 82 8.84 8.48 -7.23
CA GLU A 82 9.95 9.20 -7.88
C GLU A 82 10.31 10.50 -7.15
N GLY A 83 9.79 10.72 -5.94
CA GLY A 83 10.05 11.93 -5.14
C GLY A 83 9.32 13.18 -5.62
N SER A 84 8.29 13.04 -6.47
CA SER A 84 7.46 14.14 -6.96
C SER A 84 6.14 14.23 -6.19
N PRO A 85 5.51 15.41 -6.07
CA PRO A 85 4.23 15.54 -5.36
C PRO A 85 3.12 14.73 -6.06
N PRO A 86 2.07 14.30 -5.32
CA PRO A 86 0.97 13.56 -5.93
C PRO A 86 0.28 14.34 -7.04
N SER A 87 -0.26 13.62 -8.02
CA SER A 87 -0.86 14.20 -9.23
C SER A 87 -2.14 15.01 -8.97
N GLY A 88 -2.76 14.87 -7.80
CA GLY A 88 -3.93 15.66 -7.43
C GLY A 88 -4.52 15.28 -6.07
N PRO A 89 -5.44 16.11 -5.53
CA PRO A 89 -6.17 15.83 -4.30
C PRO A 89 -6.85 14.47 -4.36
N GLY A 90 -6.84 13.76 -3.23
CA GLY A 90 -7.40 12.42 -3.10
C GLY A 90 -6.42 11.29 -3.41
N ALA A 91 -5.19 11.60 -3.82
CA ALA A 91 -4.12 10.62 -3.85
C ALA A 91 -3.94 9.99 -2.47
N TRP A 92 -3.75 8.67 -2.42
CA TRP A 92 -3.70 7.95 -1.16
C TRP A 92 -2.71 6.80 -1.19
N GLN A 93 -2.23 6.45 0.01
CA GLN A 93 -1.50 5.22 0.26
C GLN A 93 -1.95 4.57 1.57
N LYS A 94 -1.75 3.26 1.65
CA LYS A 94 -1.93 2.44 2.85
C LYS A 94 -0.65 1.67 3.10
N ALA A 95 -0.28 1.53 4.36
CA ALA A 95 0.82 0.66 4.76
C ALA A 95 0.41 -0.18 5.96
N GLU A 96 0.79 -1.45 5.92
CA GLU A 96 0.79 -2.38 7.05
C GLU A 96 2.24 -2.69 7.36
N LEU A 97 2.64 -2.47 8.60
CA LEU A 97 3.97 -2.73 9.12
C LEU A 97 3.89 -3.73 10.26
N TRP A 98 4.91 -4.57 10.37
CA TRP A 98 5.06 -5.45 11.53
C TRP A 98 6.52 -5.78 11.79
N GLU A 99 6.83 -6.09 13.04
CA GLU A 99 8.18 -6.45 13.50
C GLU A 99 8.08 -7.57 14.52
N TYR A 100 8.85 -8.65 14.33
CA TYR A 100 8.98 -9.72 15.31
C TYR A 100 10.12 -9.39 16.27
N PHE A 101 9.87 -9.35 17.58
CA PHE A 101 10.92 -8.96 18.52
C PHE A 101 11.81 -10.11 18.96
N SER A 102 13.06 -9.79 19.29
CA SER A 102 14.01 -10.69 19.93
C SER A 102 14.16 -10.46 21.45
N GLY A 103 15.10 -11.19 22.07
CA GLY A 103 15.50 -10.98 23.46
C GLY A 103 14.38 -11.20 24.49
N ASN A 104 14.20 -10.24 25.39
CA ASN A 104 13.19 -10.31 26.46
C ASN A 104 11.75 -10.17 25.95
N GLN A 105 11.58 -9.73 24.69
CA GLN A 105 10.28 -9.57 24.03
C GLN A 105 10.06 -10.66 22.98
N LEU A 106 10.87 -11.73 22.99
CA LEU A 106 10.71 -12.84 22.07
C LEU A 106 9.28 -13.39 22.10
N GLY A 107 8.69 -13.57 20.91
CA GLY A 107 7.30 -14.02 20.73
C GLY A 107 6.28 -12.89 20.67
N TRP A 108 6.69 -11.64 20.95
CA TRP A 108 5.87 -10.47 20.67
C TRP A 108 6.08 -9.98 19.23
N THR A 109 4.99 -9.46 18.65
CA THR A 109 4.99 -8.81 17.34
C THR A 109 4.40 -7.41 17.48
N TRP A 110 5.11 -6.38 17.04
CA TRP A 110 4.54 -5.05 16.87
C TRP A 110 3.85 -4.94 15.52
N HIS A 111 2.77 -4.18 15.45
CA HIS A 111 2.02 -3.93 14.23
C HIS A 111 1.58 -2.47 14.13
N LEU A 112 1.58 -1.96 12.91
CA LEU A 112 1.07 -0.65 12.57
C LEU A 112 0.36 -0.67 11.21
N ASN A 113 -0.89 -0.26 11.19
CA ASN A 113 -1.62 0.04 9.97
C ASN A 113 -1.83 1.55 9.86
N LEU A 114 -1.62 2.11 8.67
CA LEU A 114 -1.87 3.52 8.42
C LEU A 114 -2.43 3.76 7.01
N GLU A 115 -3.28 4.77 6.88
CA GLU A 115 -3.75 5.33 5.61
C GLU A 115 -3.49 6.83 5.58
N VAL A 116 -2.87 7.28 4.49
CA VAL A 116 -2.53 8.68 4.25
C VAL A 116 -3.23 9.16 3.00
N VAL A 117 -3.83 10.35 3.08
CA VAL A 117 -4.52 11.02 1.97
C VAL A 117 -3.92 12.39 1.73
N TYR A 118 -3.72 12.73 0.46
CA TYR A 118 -3.28 14.04 0.02
C TYR A 118 -4.50 14.96 -0.20
N SER A 119 -4.54 16.06 0.53
CA SER A 119 -5.57 17.11 0.44
C SER A 119 -4.92 18.49 0.57
N PRO A 120 -4.27 18.99 -0.51
CA PRO A 120 -3.42 20.18 -0.45
C PRO A 120 -4.18 21.47 -0.14
N ASN A 121 -5.44 21.56 -0.55
CA ASN A 121 -6.22 22.79 -0.48
C ASN A 121 -7.15 22.84 0.75
N ASN A 122 -7.50 21.68 1.31
CA ASN A 122 -8.50 21.59 2.35
C ASN A 122 -8.01 20.66 3.47
N PRO A 123 -8.04 21.09 4.74
CA PRO A 123 -7.77 20.18 5.84
C PRO A 123 -8.84 19.10 5.97
N ILE A 124 -8.43 17.91 6.42
CA ILE A 124 -9.35 16.83 6.77
C ILE A 124 -9.62 16.90 8.28
N PRO A 125 -10.81 17.33 8.73
CA PRO A 125 -11.09 17.48 10.15
C PRO A 125 -10.90 16.17 10.93
N GLY A 126 -10.14 16.25 12.02
CA GLY A 126 -9.85 15.12 12.90
C GLY A 126 -8.67 14.24 12.45
N ALA A 127 -8.19 14.40 11.22
CA ALA A 127 -7.00 13.67 10.76
C ALA A 127 -5.72 14.25 11.38
N ILE A 128 -4.69 13.42 11.49
CA ILE A 128 -3.35 13.88 11.90
C ILE A 128 -2.69 14.53 10.69
N VAL A 129 -2.25 15.78 10.82
CA VAL A 129 -1.45 16.46 9.79
C VAL A 129 -0.06 15.85 9.79
N LEU A 130 0.42 15.42 8.61
CA LEU A 130 1.80 14.99 8.45
C LEU A 130 2.64 16.18 8.04
N GLU A 131 3.65 16.48 8.86
CA GLU A 131 4.54 17.61 8.65
C GLU A 131 5.40 17.41 7.39
N PRO A 132 5.69 18.48 6.63
CA PRO A 132 6.47 18.41 5.38
C PRO A 132 7.87 17.81 5.57
N GLU A 133 8.46 17.91 6.76
CA GLU A 133 9.73 17.27 7.09
C GLU A 133 9.67 15.74 6.97
N ALA A 134 8.49 15.14 7.19
CA ALA A 134 8.29 13.70 7.10
C ALA A 134 7.87 13.23 5.70
N THR A 135 7.18 14.08 4.94
CA THR A 135 6.55 13.70 3.65
C THR A 135 7.18 14.36 2.43
N GLY A 136 8.03 15.38 2.62
CA GLY A 136 8.57 16.23 1.58
C GLY A 136 7.61 17.32 1.06
N PHE A 137 6.30 17.23 1.38
CA PHE A 137 5.28 18.14 0.86
C PHE A 137 4.18 18.44 1.88
N ILE A 138 3.63 19.64 1.82
CA ILE A 138 2.43 20.01 2.60
C ILE A 138 1.19 19.24 2.10
N GLY A 139 0.17 19.13 2.95
CA GLY A 139 -1.15 18.65 2.53
C GLY A 139 -1.38 17.15 2.67
N PHE A 140 -0.54 16.44 3.41
CA PHE A 140 -0.76 15.05 3.76
C PHE A 140 -1.44 14.90 5.12
N TYR A 141 -2.41 13.99 5.18
CA TYR A 141 -3.19 13.72 6.39
C TYR A 141 -3.26 12.21 6.61
N CYS A 142 -2.90 11.77 7.82
CA CYS A 142 -3.14 10.41 8.26
C CYS A 142 -4.60 10.29 8.75
N VAL A 143 -5.37 9.49 8.03
CA VAL A 143 -6.83 9.34 8.19
C VAL A 143 -7.25 8.01 8.79
N ASP A 144 -6.34 7.04 8.80
CA ASP A 144 -6.46 5.78 9.52
C ASP A 144 -5.09 5.48 10.16
N TYR A 145 -5.09 5.11 11.43
CA TYR A 145 -3.90 4.74 12.19
C TYR A 145 -4.31 3.71 13.24
N TYR A 146 -3.73 2.53 13.21
CA TYR A 146 -4.00 1.49 14.18
C TYR A 146 -2.70 0.79 14.54
N GLU A 147 -2.28 0.95 15.80
CA GLU A 147 -1.03 0.42 16.32
C GLU A 147 -1.33 -0.52 17.48
N TRP A 148 -0.75 -1.71 17.45
CA TRP A 148 -0.95 -2.72 18.49
C TRP A 148 0.25 -3.64 18.64
N MET A 149 0.31 -4.29 19.79
CA MET A 149 1.22 -5.41 20.07
C MET A 149 0.41 -6.71 20.10
N GLU A 150 0.93 -7.74 19.45
CA GLU A 150 0.42 -9.11 19.54
C GLU A 150 1.41 -9.94 20.36
N GLY A 151 0.92 -10.57 21.43
CA GLY A 151 1.74 -11.45 22.28
C GLY A 151 1.79 -12.89 21.77
N PRO A 152 2.61 -13.74 22.40
CA PRO A 152 2.85 -15.11 21.94
C PRO A 152 1.61 -16.01 21.98
N ASP A 153 0.62 -15.68 22.80
CA ASP A 153 -0.65 -16.42 22.90
C ASP A 153 -1.76 -15.78 22.01
N GLY A 154 -1.40 -14.81 21.18
CA GLY A 154 -2.31 -14.08 20.28
C GLY A 154 -3.10 -12.96 20.94
N GLU A 155 -2.75 -12.57 22.17
CA GLU A 155 -3.36 -11.44 22.85
C GLU A 155 -3.00 -10.11 22.17
N LYS A 156 -3.99 -9.23 22.01
CA LYS A 156 -3.82 -7.94 21.33
C LYS A 156 -3.90 -6.79 22.31
N ASN A 157 -2.82 -6.02 22.40
CA ASN A 157 -2.73 -4.80 23.19
C ASN A 157 -2.68 -3.59 22.26
N VAL A 158 -3.81 -2.88 22.15
CA VAL A 158 -3.92 -1.67 21.32
C VAL A 158 -3.15 -0.52 21.98
N ILE A 159 -2.23 0.08 21.23
CA ILE A 159 -1.45 1.24 21.66
C ILE A 159 -2.19 2.52 21.27
N ALA A 160 -2.59 2.63 20.00
CA ALA A 160 -3.28 3.80 19.48
C ALA A 160 -4.23 3.43 18.33
N ASN A 161 -5.31 4.20 18.20
CA ASN A 161 -6.32 4.00 17.16
C ASN A 161 -6.95 5.34 16.75
N LEU A 162 -6.92 5.62 15.46
CA LEU A 162 -7.58 6.72 14.78
C LEU A 162 -8.24 6.15 13.53
N SER A 163 -9.52 6.46 13.32
CA SER A 163 -10.20 6.16 12.06
C SER A 163 -11.16 7.28 11.69
N ILE A 164 -10.87 7.98 10.60
CA ILE A 164 -11.68 9.08 10.09
C ILE A 164 -12.77 8.53 9.17
N ASN A 165 -14.00 8.98 9.40
CA ASN A 165 -15.12 8.58 8.57
C ASN A 165 -14.90 9.02 7.11
N ARG A 166 -15.08 8.08 6.15
CA ARG A 166 -14.89 8.34 4.72
C ARG A 166 -15.69 9.53 4.18
N SER A 167 -16.87 9.82 4.73
CA SER A 167 -17.65 11.00 4.32
C SER A 167 -17.00 12.34 4.69
N ILE A 168 -16.20 12.38 5.76
CA ILE A 168 -15.42 13.57 6.14
C ILE A 168 -14.29 13.76 5.12
N ILE A 169 -13.57 12.69 4.80
CA ILE A 169 -12.50 12.68 3.79
C ILE A 169 -13.05 13.16 2.43
N GLN A 170 -14.13 12.53 1.95
CA GLN A 170 -14.76 12.91 0.67
C GLN A 170 -15.19 14.37 0.63
N ARG A 171 -15.77 14.90 1.72
CA ARG A 171 -16.13 16.33 1.76
C ARG A 171 -14.91 17.23 1.66
N ALA A 172 -13.82 16.93 2.36
CA ALA A 172 -12.59 17.70 2.26
C ALA A 172 -12.01 17.69 0.83
N LEU A 173 -12.07 16.54 0.15
CA LEU A 173 -11.58 16.39 -1.22
C LEU A 173 -12.46 17.08 -2.28
N HIS A 174 -13.77 17.19 -2.04
CA HIS A 174 -14.72 17.75 -3.01
C HIS A 174 -15.06 19.22 -2.80
N PHE A 175 -14.65 19.85 -1.69
CA PHE A 175 -14.81 21.28 -1.49
C PHE A 175 -13.82 22.06 -2.36
N CYS A 176 -14.17 22.32 -3.62
CA CYS A 176 -13.64 23.47 -4.34
C CYS A 176 -14.50 24.68 -3.95
N PRO A 177 -13.97 25.72 -3.26
CA PRO A 177 -14.60 27.02 -3.38
C PRO A 177 -14.50 27.40 -4.86
N SER A 178 -15.66 27.53 -5.52
CA SER A 178 -15.70 28.20 -6.82
C SER A 178 -15.37 29.65 -6.54
N GLU A 179 -14.20 30.10 -7.02
CA GLU A 179 -13.95 31.53 -7.23
C GLU A 179 -14.82 32.07 -8.37
#